data_AF-A0A4Q7YMX2-F1
#
_entry.id   AF-A0A4Q7YMX2-F1
#
_cell.length_a   1.000
_cell.length_b   1.000
_cell.length_c   1.000
_cell.angle_alpha   90.00
_cell.angle_beta   90.00
_cell.angle_gamma   90.00
#
_symmetry.space_group_name_H-M   'P 1'
#
loop_
_entity.id
_entity.type
_entity.pdbx_description
1 polymer ?
#
loop_
_entity_poly.entity_id
_entity_poly.type
_entity_poly.pdbx_seq_one_letter_code
_entity_poly.pdbx_strand_id
1 'polypeptide(L)'
;MLKNNRHLQDASSGPPDYHDDYLLTAREVAAILRVSERWVRDHTTRRSPKIRAIKLGPLVRYIWGDVKAFMAGLSTDPPSHPPR
;
A
#
# COMPACT_ATOMS: atom_id res chain seq x y z
N MET A 1 12.08 5.05 -28.77
CA MET A 1 10.81 4.60 -28.13
C MET A 1 10.79 5.09 -26.68
N LEU A 2 9.99 6.12 -26.38
CA LEU A 2 9.95 6.78 -25.08
C LEU A 2 9.18 5.93 -24.06
N LYS A 3 9.85 5.44 -23.02
CA LYS A 3 9.19 4.91 -21.82
C LYS A 3 8.74 6.10 -20.99
N ASN A 4 7.48 6.51 -21.13
CA ASN A 4 6.89 7.59 -20.33
C ASN A 4 6.72 7.15 -18.87
N ASN A 5 7.79 7.26 -18.09
CA ASN A 5 7.76 7.21 -16.63
C ASN A 5 7.70 8.64 -16.08
N ARG A 6 6.57 9.34 -16.26
CA ARG A 6 6.34 10.69 -15.70
C ARG A 6 5.45 10.66 -14.45
N HIS A 7 5.78 9.80 -13.49
CA HIS A 7 5.18 9.86 -12.16
C HIS A 7 6.23 9.52 -11.10
N LEU A 8 7.34 10.24 -11.14
CA LEU A 8 8.36 10.21 -10.09
C LEU A 8 8.93 11.60 -9.86
N GLN A 9 8.06 12.61 -9.82
CA GLN A 9 8.36 13.95 -9.37
C GLN A 9 7.09 14.38 -8.61
N ASP A 10 7.25 14.94 -7.41
CA ASP A 10 6.20 15.37 -6.47
C ASP A 10 5.80 14.39 -5.37
N ALA A 11 6.74 14.07 -4.47
CA ALA A 11 6.47 13.45 -3.17
C ALA A 11 5.84 14.42 -2.12
N SER A 12 5.24 15.52 -2.58
CA SER A 12 4.76 16.63 -1.73
C SER A 12 3.32 17.07 -2.00
N SER A 13 2.66 16.52 -3.02
CA SER A 13 1.22 16.70 -3.23
C SER A 13 0.49 15.52 -2.56
N GLY A 14 -0.67 15.76 -1.95
CA GLY A 14 -1.48 14.68 -1.35
C GLY A 14 -1.69 13.51 -2.33
N PRO A 15 -2.07 12.31 -1.83
CA PRO A 15 -2.21 11.14 -2.69
C PRO A 15 -3.11 11.53 -3.87
N PRO A 16 -2.65 11.34 -5.13
CA PRO A 16 -3.51 11.60 -6.27
C PRO A 16 -4.77 10.73 -6.09
N ASP A 17 -5.90 11.22 -6.56
CA ASP A 17 -7.18 10.52 -6.47
C ASP A 17 -7.12 9.28 -7.37
N TYR A 18 -6.43 8.25 -6.88
CA TYR A 18 -6.28 6.99 -7.55
C TYR A 18 -7.67 6.36 -7.59
N HIS A 19 -8.14 6.02 -8.80
CA HIS A 19 -9.27 5.12 -8.93
C HIS A 19 -8.99 3.81 -8.18
N ASP A 20 -10.04 3.17 -7.66
CA ASP A 20 -9.89 1.99 -6.81
C ASP A 20 -9.09 0.86 -7.48
N ASP A 21 -9.17 0.76 -8.80
CA ASP A 21 -8.49 -0.27 -9.60
C ASP A 21 -7.02 0.07 -9.94
N TYR A 22 -6.50 1.19 -9.46
CA TYR A 22 -5.12 1.61 -9.76
C TYR A 22 -4.10 0.66 -9.15
N LEU A 23 -3.14 0.22 -9.96
CA LEU A 23 -2.10 -0.73 -9.55
C LEU A 23 -0.83 -0.03 -9.12
N LEU A 24 -0.52 -0.14 -7.83
CA LEU A 24 0.65 0.42 -7.19
C LEU A 24 1.79 -0.59 -7.11
N THR A 25 3.02 -0.10 -7.11
CA THR A 25 4.23 -0.83 -6.78
C THR A 25 4.45 -0.87 -5.26
N ALA A 26 5.30 -1.79 -4.79
CA ALA A 26 5.65 -1.86 -3.36
C ALA A 26 6.25 -0.56 -2.83
N ARG A 27 6.99 0.17 -3.67
CA ARG A 27 7.60 1.46 -3.32
C ARG A 27 6.56 2.57 -3.16
N GLU A 28 5.55 2.62 -4.02
CA GLU A 28 4.46 3.59 -3.90
C GLU A 28 3.61 3.32 -2.66
N VAL A 29 3.26 2.05 -2.40
CA VAL A 29 2.57 1.66 -1.16
C VAL A 29 3.41 2.03 0.07
N ALA A 30 4.73 1.82 0.03
CA ALA A 30 5.63 2.20 1.11
C ALA A 30 5.64 3.71 1.37
N ALA A 31 5.61 4.52 0.31
CA ALA A 31 5.52 5.97 0.42
C ALA A 31 4.18 6.42 1.04
N ILE A 32 3.07 5.80 0.65
CA ILE A 32 1.73 6.08 1.19
C ILE A 32 1.67 5.71 2.68
N LEU A 33 2.12 4.51 3.04
CA LEU A 33 2.10 4.01 4.42
C LEU A 33 3.23 4.57 5.30
N ARG A 34 4.18 5.35 4.73
CA ARG A 34 5.38 5.89 5.40
C ARG A 34 6.23 4.81 6.08
N VAL A 35 6.37 3.66 5.42
CA VAL A 35 7.20 2.52 5.87
C VAL A 35 8.28 2.18 4.84
N SER A 36 9.14 1.21 5.15
CA SER A 36 10.12 0.71 4.16
C SER A 36 9.48 -0.20 3.11
N GLU A 37 10.02 -0.20 1.89
CA GLU A 37 9.56 -1.13 0.83
C GLU A 37 9.70 -2.60 1.26
N ARG A 38 10.76 -2.94 2.02
CA ARG A 38 10.95 -4.28 2.57
C ARG A 38 9.80 -4.66 3.51
N TRP A 39 9.33 -3.73 4.34
CA TRP A 39 8.19 -3.97 5.23
C TRP A 39 6.95 -4.34 4.41
N VAL A 40 6.64 -3.61 3.33
CA VAL A 40 5.49 -3.91 2.45
C VAL A 40 5.61 -5.32 1.85
N ARG A 41 6.77 -5.68 1.31
CA ARG A 41 7.02 -7.01 0.73
C ARG A 41 6.87 -8.14 1.75
N ASP A 42 7.34 -7.92 2.97
CA ASP A 42 7.20 -8.89 4.06
C ASP A 42 5.72 -9.14 4.40
N HIS A 43 4.93 -8.07 4.46
CA HIS A 43 3.50 -8.11 4.77
C HIS A 43 2.64 -8.52 3.58
N THR A 44 3.24 -8.77 2.42
CA THR A 44 2.55 -9.41 1.29
C THR A 44 2.49 -10.94 1.43
N THR A 45 3.52 -11.53 2.05
CA THR A 45 3.75 -12.98 1.97
C THR A 45 3.83 -13.65 3.33
N ARG A 46 4.59 -13.08 4.26
CA ARG A 46 5.08 -13.79 5.46
C ARG A 46 4.63 -13.18 6.79
N ARG A 47 4.44 -11.86 6.86
CA ARG A 47 4.06 -11.16 8.10
C ARG A 47 2.59 -10.76 8.09
N SER A 48 2.04 -10.62 9.29
CA SER A 48 0.72 -10.05 9.55
C SER A 48 0.88 -8.65 10.14
N PRO A 49 -0.03 -7.71 9.85
CA PRO A 49 -1.23 -7.86 9.00
C PRO A 49 -0.89 -7.92 7.51
N LYS A 50 -1.65 -8.72 6.73
CA LYS A 50 -1.35 -8.94 5.32
C LYS A 50 -1.93 -7.85 4.41
N ILE A 51 -1.13 -7.35 3.49
CA ILE A 51 -1.58 -6.46 2.40
C ILE A 51 -1.91 -7.33 1.19
N ARG A 52 -3.14 -7.19 0.65
CA ARG A 52 -3.53 -7.90 -0.58
C ARG A 52 -2.70 -7.40 -1.75
N ALA A 53 -2.22 -8.34 -2.55
CA ALA A 53 -1.42 -8.04 -3.73
C ALA A 53 -1.71 -9.03 -4.86
N ILE A 54 -1.59 -8.54 -6.09
CA ILE A 54 -1.70 -9.33 -7.31
C ILE A 54 -0.29 -9.70 -7.76
N LYS A 55 -0.08 -11.01 -8.00
CA LYS A 55 1.15 -11.52 -8.63
C LYS A 55 0.95 -11.57 -10.14
N LEU A 56 1.82 -10.87 -10.87
CA LEU A 56 1.90 -10.84 -12.33
C LEU A 56 3.24 -11.45 -12.74
N GLY A 57 3.38 -12.76 -12.55
CA GLY A 57 4.65 -13.48 -12.70
C GLY A 57 5.68 -13.03 -11.65
N PRO A 58 6.84 -12.48 -12.05
CA PRO A 58 7.86 -12.00 -11.11
C PRO A 58 7.47 -10.66 -10.45
N LEU A 59 6.44 -9.98 -10.96
CA LEU A 59 6.01 -8.68 -10.46
C LEU A 59 4.90 -8.83 -9.41
N VAL A 60 4.93 -7.94 -8.43
CA VAL A 60 3.86 -7.76 -7.45
C VAL A 60 3.28 -6.36 -7.58
N ARG A 61 1.96 -6.27 -7.59
CA ARG A 61 1.20 -5.01 -7.62
C ARG A 61 0.12 -5.01 -6.53
N TYR A 62 -0.26 -3.82 -6.10
CA TYR A 62 -1.27 -3.61 -5.05
C TYR A 62 -2.37 -2.75 -5.62
N ILE A 63 -3.62 -3.18 -5.48
CA ILE A 63 -4.77 -2.38 -5.89
C ILE A 63 -4.97 -1.27 -4.87
N TRP A 64 -5.19 -0.03 -5.31
CA TRP A 64 -5.40 1.10 -4.39
C TRP A 64 -6.57 0.87 -3.43
N GLY A 65 -7.70 0.36 -3.93
CA GLY A 65 -8.86 -0.01 -3.10
C GLY A 65 -8.51 -0.99 -1.97
N ASP A 66 -7.63 -1.96 -2.24
CA ASP A 66 -7.14 -2.91 -1.25
C ASP A 66 -6.23 -2.26 -0.21
N VAL A 67 -5.37 -1.33 -0.62
CA VAL A 67 -4.50 -0.57 0.29
C VAL A 67 -5.35 0.33 1.19
N LYS A 68 -6.40 0.96 0.67
CA LYS A 68 -7.36 1.73 1.48
C LYS A 68 -8.08 0.85 2.50
N ALA A 69 -8.60 -0.31 2.07
CA ALA A 69 -9.27 -1.25 2.95
C ALA A 69 -8.34 -1.76 4.07
N PHE A 70 -7.07 -2.02 3.73
CA PHE A 70 -6.04 -2.39 4.70
C PHE A 70 -5.84 -1.29 5.75
N MET A 71 -5.66 -0.03 5.35
CA MET A 71 -5.50 1.09 6.29
C MET A 71 -6.73 1.29 7.18
N ALA A 72 -7.92 1.15 6.62
CA ALA A 72 -9.17 1.22 7.38
C ALA A 72 -9.23 0.12 8.46
N GLY A 73 -8.83 -1.11 8.12
CA GLY A 73 -8.80 -2.24 9.06
C GLY A 73 -7.78 -2.10 10.20
N LEU A 74 -6.70 -1.33 10.02
CA LEU A 74 -5.74 -1.03 11.10
C LEU A 74 -6.30 -0.09 12.16
N SER A 75 -7.30 0.73 11.81
CA SER A 75 -7.87 1.74 12.70
C SER A 75 -8.94 1.20 13.65
N THR A 76 -9.36 -0.07 13.47
CA THR A 76 -10.55 -0.65 14.11
C THR A 76 -10.26 -1.53 15.33
N ASP A 77 -9.08 -1.45 15.94
CA ASP A 77 -8.85 -2.11 17.23
C ASP A 77 -9.17 -1.10 18.35
N PRO A 78 -10.38 -1.13 18.97
CA PRO A 78 -10.62 -0.32 20.16
C PRO A 78 -9.62 -0.77 21.25
N PRO A 79 -9.07 0.16 22.06
CA PRO A 79 -8.19 -0.21 23.15
C PRO A 79 -8.95 -1.19 24.06
N SER A 80 -8.48 -2.44 24.09
CA SER A 80 -9.05 -3.54 24.87
C SER A 80 -8.69 -3.42 26.35
N HIS A 81 -8.89 -2.23 26.94
CA HIS A 81 -8.78 -2.01 28.37
C HIS A 81 -10.06 -1.37 28.91
N PRO A 82 -10.95 -2.13 29.56
CA PRO A 82 -11.99 -1.53 30.37
C PRO A 82 -11.33 -0.86 31.59
N PRO A 83 -11.66 0.40 31.92
CA PRO A 83 -11.28 0.97 33.20
C PRO A 83 -12.00 0.18 34.31
N ARG A 84 -11.22 -0.30 35.27
CA ARG A 84 -11.71 -0.96 36.49
C ARG A 84 -12.18 0.07 37.50
#